data_AF-A0A2V5PLI5-F1
#
_entry.id   AF-A0A2V5PLI5-F1
#
_cell.length_a   1.000
_cell.length_b   1.000
_cell.length_c   1.000
_cell.angle_alpha   90.00
_cell.angle_beta   90.00
_cell.angle_gamma   90.00
#
_symmetry.space_group_name_H-M   'P 1'
#
loop_
_entity.id
_entity.type
_entity.pdbx_description
1 polymer ?
#
loop_
_entity_poly.entity_id
_entity_poly.type
_entity_poly.pdbx_seq_one_letter_code
_entity_poly.pdbx_strand_id
1 'polypeptide(L)'
;MNSSSFATRDSPKLVAAERLPRPKPVLFLHIPKTGGSSFLTALGNIFGERRVRRLRCAEEMARAQIDRIVSDEIQDIDCLVGHFPIHVFAKHLDTFRPFTILRDPVDRVMSLFRFLKRAPQSETERLELREGFGFDDFIESRVPEIYAQTRNLMCRMLCGDEEMSDPLAAAFWEPRDPAALVHQALATLRAIEFGLLEDMQSTLTLAQHFCATNFN
;
A
#
# COMPACT_ATOMS: atom_id res chain seq x y z
N MET A 1 19.00 -74.66 12.86
CA MET A 1 18.93 -74.33 11.42
C MET A 1 18.17 -73.03 11.28
N ASN A 2 18.83 -72.02 10.74
CA ASN A 2 18.40 -70.62 10.67
C ASN A 2 17.22 -70.44 9.69
N SER A 3 16.18 -69.72 10.10
CA SER A 3 15.24 -69.08 9.17
C SER A 3 15.42 -67.56 9.26
N SER A 4 16.15 -67.03 8.27
CA SER A 4 16.22 -65.60 7.99
C SER A 4 14.93 -65.18 7.28
N SER A 5 14.22 -64.19 7.83
CA SER A 5 13.00 -63.63 7.26
C SER A 5 13.17 -62.13 6.99
N PHE A 6 13.11 -61.81 5.69
CA PHE A 6 12.70 -60.56 5.07
C PHE A 6 13.42 -59.25 5.43
N ALA A 7 14.40 -58.89 4.59
CA ALA A 7 14.81 -57.51 4.37
C ALA A 7 13.66 -56.74 3.68
N THR A 8 13.21 -55.67 4.31
CA THR A 8 12.27 -54.68 3.77
C THR A 8 12.93 -53.92 2.63
N ARG A 9 12.27 -53.89 1.46
CA ARG A 9 12.66 -53.10 0.30
C ARG A 9 12.65 -51.61 0.64
N ASP A 10 13.78 -50.95 0.38
CA ASP A 10 13.91 -49.49 0.36
C ASP A 10 12.85 -48.89 -0.55
N SER A 11 11.98 -48.07 0.04
CA SER A 11 11.10 -47.18 -0.71
C SER A 11 11.93 -45.98 -1.15
N PRO A 12 11.96 -45.61 -2.45
CA PRO A 12 12.70 -44.43 -2.88
C PRO A 12 12.09 -43.20 -2.21
N LYS A 13 12.90 -42.52 -1.39
CA LYS A 13 12.57 -41.21 -0.82
C LYS A 13 12.25 -40.28 -1.99
N LEU A 14 11.00 -39.84 -2.09
CA LEU A 14 10.64 -38.70 -2.94
C LEU A 14 11.53 -37.54 -2.50
N VAL A 15 12.50 -37.21 -3.33
CA VAL A 15 13.25 -35.96 -3.24
C VAL A 15 12.19 -34.87 -3.34
N ALA A 16 12.03 -34.09 -2.27
CA ALA A 16 11.16 -32.92 -2.27
C ALA A 16 11.57 -32.06 -3.47
N ALA A 17 10.69 -31.96 -4.46
CA ALA A 17 10.90 -31.08 -5.60
C ALA A 17 11.24 -29.70 -5.05
N GLU A 18 12.42 -29.20 -5.39
CA GLU A 18 12.89 -27.88 -5.02
C GLU A 18 11.81 -26.90 -5.49
N ARG A 19 11.01 -26.39 -4.55
CA ARG A 19 9.95 -25.42 -4.87
C ARG A 19 10.70 -24.19 -5.35
N LEU A 20 10.53 -23.84 -6.62
CA LEU A 20 11.04 -22.59 -7.16
C LEU A 20 10.70 -21.46 -6.18
N PRO A 21 11.65 -20.55 -5.90
CA PRO A 21 11.44 -19.49 -4.93
C PRO A 21 10.20 -18.71 -5.34
N ARG A 22 9.19 -18.72 -4.46
CA ARG A 22 7.96 -17.98 -4.66
C ARG A 22 8.28 -16.49 -4.82
N PRO A 23 7.53 -15.77 -5.66
CA PRO A 23 7.71 -14.35 -5.83
C PRO A 23 7.55 -13.56 -4.53
N LYS A 24 8.21 -12.40 -4.50
CA LYS A 24 7.97 -11.38 -3.48
C LYS A 24 6.50 -10.90 -3.56
N PRO A 25 5.80 -10.79 -2.41
CA PRO A 25 4.44 -10.27 -2.38
C PRO A 25 4.38 -8.81 -2.86
N VAL A 26 3.24 -8.43 -3.43
CA VAL A 26 2.95 -7.06 -3.86
C VAL A 26 2.71 -6.17 -2.64
N LEU A 27 3.37 -5.02 -2.58
CA LEU A 27 3.01 -3.96 -1.64
C LEU A 27 2.15 -2.94 -2.38
N PHE A 28 0.84 -2.96 -2.17
CA PHE A 28 -0.04 -1.93 -2.72
C PHE A 28 -0.05 -0.72 -1.77
N LEU A 29 0.71 0.31 -2.14
CA LEU A 29 0.70 1.63 -1.52
C LEU A 29 -0.60 2.32 -1.93
N HIS A 30 -1.65 2.11 -1.15
CA HIS A 30 -2.99 2.56 -1.50
C HIS A 30 -3.14 4.04 -1.15
N ILE A 31 -3.05 4.91 -2.16
CA ILE A 31 -3.31 6.33 -1.97
C ILE A 31 -4.83 6.59 -1.94
N PRO A 32 -5.38 7.28 -0.93
CA PRO A 32 -6.79 7.60 -0.88
C PRO A 32 -7.31 8.30 -2.15
N LYS A 33 -8.50 7.88 -2.59
CA LYS A 33 -9.28 8.45 -3.70
C LYS A 33 -8.69 8.27 -5.11
N THR A 34 -7.78 7.31 -5.29
CA THR A 34 -7.22 6.91 -6.59
C THR A 34 -7.84 5.63 -7.16
N GLY A 35 -9.07 5.27 -6.74
CA GLY A 35 -9.75 4.06 -7.21
C GLY A 35 -9.32 2.76 -6.52
N GLY A 36 -8.52 2.85 -5.44
CA GLY A 36 -7.96 1.69 -4.77
C GLY A 36 -8.98 0.70 -4.18
N SER A 37 -10.23 1.09 -3.88
CA SER A 37 -11.27 0.13 -3.47
C SER A 37 -11.62 -0.87 -4.57
N SER A 38 -11.80 -0.41 -5.81
CA SER A 38 -12.05 -1.27 -6.96
C SER A 38 -10.83 -2.13 -7.29
N PHE A 39 -9.64 -1.53 -7.18
CA PHE A 39 -8.39 -2.26 -7.39
C PHE A 39 -8.17 -3.34 -6.32
N LEU A 40 -8.55 -3.09 -5.06
CA LEU A 40 -8.49 -4.10 -4.00
C LEU A 40 -9.38 -5.30 -4.28
N THR A 41 -10.58 -5.08 -4.84
CA THR A 41 -11.42 -6.18 -5.31
C THR A 41 -10.74 -6.97 -6.43
N ALA A 42 -10.07 -6.29 -7.36
CA ALA A 42 -9.29 -6.97 -8.41
C ALA A 42 -8.14 -7.80 -7.83
N LEU A 43 -7.38 -7.26 -6.87
CA LEU A 43 -6.31 -7.99 -6.18
C LEU A 43 -6.85 -9.19 -5.39
N GLY A 44 -8.01 -9.04 -4.74
CA GLY A 44 -8.72 -10.14 -4.07
C GLY A 44 -9.14 -11.25 -5.03
N ASN A 45 -9.55 -10.91 -6.26
CA ASN A 45 -9.86 -11.88 -7.30
C ASN A 45 -8.61 -12.57 -7.88
N ILE A 46 -7.47 -11.87 -7.94
CA ILE A 46 -6.21 -12.40 -8.47
C ILE A 46 -5.53 -13.34 -7.46
N PHE A 47 -5.39 -12.90 -6.20
CA PHE A 47 -4.63 -13.63 -5.18
C PHE A 47 -5.51 -14.48 -4.25
N GLY A 48 -6.81 -14.21 -4.22
CA GLY A 48 -7.72 -14.69 -3.19
C GLY A 48 -7.70 -13.81 -1.95
N GLU A 49 -8.88 -13.48 -1.41
CA GLU A 49 -9.05 -12.56 -0.26
C GLU A 49 -8.19 -12.93 0.96
N ARG A 50 -7.96 -14.23 1.20
CA ARG A 50 -7.12 -14.70 2.33
C ARG A 50 -5.64 -14.35 2.19
N ARG A 51 -5.16 -14.12 0.97
CA ARG A 51 -3.76 -13.81 0.64
C ARG A 51 -3.51 -12.30 0.48
N VAL A 52 -4.56 -11.49 0.58
CA VAL A 52 -4.49 -10.02 0.59
C VAL A 52 -4.60 -9.52 2.02
N ARG A 53 -3.47 -9.12 2.62
CA ARG A 53 -3.44 -8.56 3.97
C ARG A 53 -3.58 -7.05 3.93
N ARG A 54 -4.53 -6.51 4.69
CA ARG A 54 -4.74 -5.05 4.85
C ARG A 54 -4.24 -4.61 6.22
N LEU A 55 -3.35 -3.63 6.25
CA LEU A 55 -2.97 -2.93 7.47
C LEU A 55 -4.08 -1.92 7.82
N ARG A 56 -4.55 -1.98 9.07
CA ARG A 56 -5.64 -1.13 9.61
C ARG A 56 -5.30 -0.50 10.96
N CYS A 57 -4.01 -0.49 11.30
CA CYS A 57 -3.53 0.06 12.56
C CYS A 57 -3.25 1.56 12.45
N ALA A 58 -3.01 2.20 13.59
CA ALA A 58 -2.40 3.52 13.62
C ALA A 58 -0.95 3.47 13.09
N GLU A 59 -0.47 4.59 12.56
CA GLU A 59 0.87 4.69 11.95
C GLU A 59 1.99 4.29 12.91
N GLU A 60 1.88 4.68 14.19
CA GLU A 60 2.80 4.32 15.27
C GLU A 60 2.99 2.80 15.43
N MET A 61 1.94 2.02 15.14
CA MET A 61 1.95 0.56 15.23
C MET A 61 2.31 -0.12 13.90
N ALA A 62 2.33 0.63 12.80
CA ALA A 62 2.47 0.07 11.46
C ALA A 62 3.81 -0.64 11.28
N ARG A 63 4.93 -0.04 11.72
CA ARG A 63 6.27 -0.63 11.61
C ARG A 63 6.36 -1.98 12.34
N ALA A 64 5.88 -2.06 13.58
CA ALA A 64 5.87 -3.30 14.37
C ALA A 64 4.96 -4.37 13.74
N GLN A 65 3.82 -3.96 13.17
CA GLN A 65 2.93 -4.88 12.46
C GLN A 65 3.56 -5.42 11.18
N ILE A 66 4.26 -4.57 10.42
CA ILE A 66 4.99 -4.98 9.21
C ILE A 66 6.11 -5.94 9.58
N ASP A 67 6.88 -5.65 10.63
CA ASP A 67 7.94 -6.55 11.14
C ASP A 67 7.40 -7.96 11.39
N ARG A 68 6.28 -8.06 12.12
CA ARG A 68 5.62 -9.33 12.42
C ARG A 68 5.08 -10.04 11.17
N ILE A 69 4.51 -9.29 10.23
CA ILE A 69 4.04 -9.87 8.96
C ILE A 69 5.21 -10.45 8.17
N VAL A 70 6.32 -9.72 8.09
CA VAL A 70 7.51 -10.17 7.35
C VAL A 70 8.15 -11.38 8.03
N SER A 71 8.20 -11.44 9.36
CA SER A 71 8.81 -12.57 10.07
C SER A 71 7.94 -13.83 10.05
N ASP A 72 6.63 -13.68 10.29
CA ASP A 72 5.80 -14.82 10.68
C ASP A 72 4.80 -15.23 9.60
N GLU A 73 4.35 -14.27 8.77
CA GLU A 73 3.18 -14.46 7.91
C GLU A 73 3.48 -14.24 6.41
N ILE A 74 4.72 -13.87 6.07
CA ILE A 74 5.10 -13.51 4.69
C ILE A 74 4.91 -14.68 3.71
N GLN A 75 4.89 -15.92 4.22
CA GLN A 75 4.64 -17.15 3.48
C GLN A 75 3.18 -17.30 3.03
N ASP A 76 2.25 -16.65 3.73
CA ASP A 76 0.81 -16.81 3.57
C ASP A 76 0.15 -15.66 2.80
N ILE A 77 0.92 -14.63 2.41
CA ILE A 77 0.42 -13.45 1.72
C ILE A 77 1.05 -13.30 0.33
N ASP A 78 0.25 -12.82 -0.61
CA ASP A 78 0.71 -12.35 -1.92
C ASP A 78 0.59 -10.84 -2.08
N CYS A 79 -0.20 -10.20 -1.23
CA CYS A 79 -0.37 -8.76 -1.26
C CYS A 79 -0.48 -8.20 0.15
N LEU A 80 0.29 -7.16 0.43
CA LEU A 80 0.14 -6.28 1.59
C LEU A 80 -0.40 -4.93 1.11
N VAL A 81 -1.41 -4.41 1.79
CA VAL A 81 -2.10 -3.16 1.45
C VAL A 81 -2.05 -2.24 2.65
N GLY A 82 -1.68 -0.98 2.44
CA GLY A 82 -1.70 0.04 3.48
C GLY A 82 -1.94 1.45 2.93
N HIS A 83 -2.52 2.30 3.78
CA HIS A 83 -2.63 3.75 3.56
C HIS A 83 -1.45 4.49 4.19
N PHE A 84 -0.26 3.90 4.12
CA PHE A 84 0.93 4.44 4.77
C PHE A 84 1.91 4.99 3.74
N PRO A 85 2.65 6.06 4.08
CA PRO A 85 3.77 6.51 3.27
C PRO A 85 4.84 5.42 3.11
N ILE A 86 5.62 5.50 2.04
CA ILE A 86 6.61 4.49 1.70
C ILE A 86 7.71 4.32 2.76
N HIS A 87 8.08 5.39 3.49
CA HIS A 87 9.11 5.33 4.54
C HIS A 87 8.75 4.39 5.71
N VAL A 88 7.45 4.15 5.94
CA VAL A 88 6.97 3.17 6.93
C VAL A 88 7.46 1.76 6.58
N PHE A 89 7.63 1.46 5.29
CA PHE A 89 8.10 0.18 4.78
C PHE A 89 9.61 0.12 4.52
N ALA A 90 10.37 1.20 4.76
CA ALA A 90 11.76 1.33 4.33
C ALA A 90 12.66 0.13 4.71
N LYS A 91 12.48 -0.42 5.92
CA LYS A 91 13.23 -1.60 6.41
C LYS A 91 12.99 -2.87 5.58
N HIS A 92 11.83 -2.99 4.96
CA HIS A 92 11.37 -4.21 4.28
C HIS A 92 11.02 -4.01 2.82
N LEU A 93 11.35 -2.85 2.23
CA LEU A 93 10.94 -2.53 0.87
C LEU A 93 11.45 -3.57 -0.14
N ASP A 94 12.66 -4.09 0.09
CA ASP A 94 13.27 -5.16 -0.70
C ASP A 94 12.57 -6.52 -0.57
N THR A 95 11.71 -6.71 0.43
CA THR A 95 10.91 -7.93 0.60
C THR A 95 9.65 -7.92 -0.28
N PHE A 96 9.24 -6.74 -0.75
CA PHE A 96 8.01 -6.55 -1.50
C PHE A 96 8.28 -6.10 -2.94
N ARG A 97 7.21 -6.10 -3.74
CA ARG A 97 7.16 -5.43 -5.03
C ARG A 97 6.16 -4.28 -4.94
N PRO A 98 6.60 -3.03 -4.76
CA PRO A 98 5.69 -1.91 -4.57
C PRO A 98 4.89 -1.61 -5.84
N PHE A 99 3.62 -1.28 -5.65
CA PHE A 99 2.72 -0.81 -6.69
C PHE A 99 1.82 0.29 -6.13
N THR A 100 1.49 1.30 -6.94
CA THR A 100 0.50 2.32 -6.57
C THR A 100 -0.38 2.73 -7.75
N ILE A 101 -1.43 3.49 -7.47
CA ILE A 101 -2.28 4.10 -8.49
C ILE A 101 -2.33 5.60 -8.20
N LEU A 102 -2.00 6.40 -9.21
CA LEU A 102 -2.10 7.85 -9.19
C LEU A 102 -3.41 8.30 -9.86
N ARG A 103 -3.71 9.58 -9.68
CA ARG A 103 -4.88 10.24 -10.25
C ARG A 103 -4.53 11.70 -10.52
N ASP A 104 -5.21 12.36 -11.43
CA ASP A 104 -5.22 13.81 -11.49
C ASP A 104 -5.40 14.43 -10.08
N PRO A 105 -4.49 15.32 -9.66
CA PRO A 105 -4.46 15.80 -8.28
C PRO A 105 -5.70 16.62 -7.92
N VAL A 106 -6.27 17.38 -8.86
CA VAL A 106 -7.47 18.19 -8.61
C VAL A 106 -8.68 17.27 -8.44
N ASP A 107 -8.86 16.32 -9.35
CA ASP A 107 -9.96 15.36 -9.28
C ASP A 107 -9.90 14.48 -8.03
N ARG A 108 -8.69 14.13 -7.56
CA ARG A 108 -8.50 13.40 -6.30
C ARG A 108 -8.99 14.22 -5.10
N VAL A 109 -8.62 15.50 -5.02
CA VAL A 109 -9.05 16.40 -3.93
C VAL A 109 -10.56 16.62 -3.99
N MET A 110 -11.12 16.83 -5.17
CA MET A 110 -12.58 16.97 -5.34
C MET A 110 -13.34 15.68 -4.99
N SER A 111 -12.75 14.51 -5.27
CA SER A 111 -13.29 13.21 -4.85
C SER A 111 -13.28 13.05 -3.33
N LEU A 112 -12.23 13.54 -2.65
CA LEU A 112 -12.16 13.56 -1.19
C LEU A 112 -13.24 14.49 -0.60
N PHE A 113 -13.38 15.70 -1.12
CA PHE A 113 -14.41 16.65 -0.69
C PHE A 113 -15.82 16.02 -0.75
N ARG A 114 -16.19 15.46 -1.91
CA ARG A 114 -17.48 14.78 -2.10
C ARG A 114 -17.65 13.53 -1.24
N PHE A 115 -16.55 12.89 -0.84
CA PHE A 115 -16.57 11.76 0.10
C PHE A 115 -16.89 12.24 1.51
N LEU A 116 -16.21 13.28 2.00
CA LEU A 116 -16.44 13.84 3.33
C LEU A 116 -17.81 14.49 3.48
N LYS A 117 -18.37 15.09 2.41
CA LYS A 117 -19.77 15.60 2.42
C LYS A 117 -20.82 14.50 2.65
N ARG A 118 -20.47 13.23 2.45
CA ARG A 118 -21.35 12.06 2.67
C ARG A 118 -20.89 11.21 3.85
N ALA A 119 -19.84 11.62 4.54
CA ALA A 119 -19.36 10.90 5.71
C ALA A 119 -20.35 11.07 6.88
N PRO A 120 -20.41 10.08 7.80
CA PRO A 120 -21.18 10.24 9.03
C PRO A 120 -20.73 11.48 9.81
N GLN A 121 -21.66 12.11 10.53
CA GLN A 121 -21.38 13.31 11.32
C GLN A 121 -20.21 13.11 12.30
N SER A 122 -20.12 11.93 12.92
CA SER A 122 -19.01 11.59 13.82
C SER A 122 -17.63 11.69 13.17
N GLU A 123 -17.52 11.39 11.87
CA GLU A 123 -16.25 11.49 11.13
C GLU A 123 -15.94 12.95 10.79
N THR A 124 -16.94 13.73 10.38
CA THR A 124 -16.73 15.16 10.12
C THR A 124 -16.40 15.93 11.38
N GLU A 125 -17.01 15.58 12.53
CA GLU A 125 -16.69 16.16 13.83
C GLU A 125 -15.27 15.81 14.29
N ARG A 126 -14.84 14.55 14.12
CA ARG A 126 -13.47 14.11 14.40
C ARG A 126 -12.43 14.89 13.58
N LEU A 127 -12.81 15.27 12.35
CA LEU A 127 -12.00 16.06 11.43
C LEU A 127 -12.18 17.58 11.62
N GLU A 128 -12.90 18.00 12.64
CA GLU A 128 -13.21 19.40 12.96
C GLU A 128 -13.85 20.17 11.79
N LEU A 129 -14.56 19.46 10.90
CA LEU A 129 -15.33 20.06 9.82
C LEU A 129 -16.69 20.45 10.35
N ARG A 130 -17.01 21.75 10.30
CA ARG A 130 -18.31 22.27 10.73
C ARG A 130 -19.46 21.63 9.96
N GLU A 131 -20.63 21.58 10.59
CA GLU A 131 -21.85 21.13 9.92
C GLU A 131 -22.08 21.95 8.65
N GLY A 132 -22.37 21.27 7.54
CA GLY A 132 -22.59 21.93 6.26
C GLY A 132 -21.33 22.50 5.58
N PHE A 133 -20.11 22.22 6.06
CA PHE A 133 -18.86 22.79 5.54
C PHE A 133 -18.80 22.93 4.01
N GLY A 134 -18.28 24.08 3.56
CA GLY A 134 -18.03 24.42 2.16
C GLY A 134 -16.67 23.92 1.68
N PHE A 135 -16.34 24.24 0.43
CA PHE A 135 -15.03 23.87 -0.13
C PHE A 135 -13.87 24.60 0.56
N ASP A 136 -14.06 25.88 0.92
CA ASP A 136 -13.04 26.70 1.58
C ASP A 136 -12.67 26.13 2.96
N ASP A 137 -13.67 25.78 3.78
CA ASP A 137 -13.46 25.11 5.07
C ASP A 137 -12.61 23.84 4.96
N PHE A 138 -12.79 23.11 3.86
CA PHE A 138 -12.08 21.87 3.59
C PHE A 138 -10.64 22.10 3.10
N ILE A 139 -10.42 23.04 2.16
CA ILE A 139 -9.10 23.25 1.56
C ILE A 139 -8.15 24.07 2.46
N GLU A 140 -8.73 24.89 3.34
CA GLU A 140 -8.01 25.70 4.32
C GLU A 140 -7.82 24.99 5.66
N SER A 141 -8.44 23.83 5.86
CA SER A 141 -8.33 23.05 7.09
C SER A 141 -6.88 22.79 7.48
N ARG A 142 -6.61 23.03 8.77
CA ARG A 142 -5.33 22.80 9.44
C ARG A 142 -5.35 21.53 10.29
N VAL A 143 -6.44 20.75 10.26
CA VAL A 143 -6.46 19.43 10.87
C VAL A 143 -5.46 18.55 10.09
N PRO A 144 -4.45 17.95 10.76
CA PRO A 144 -3.37 17.20 10.09
C PRO A 144 -3.82 16.24 9.01
N GLU A 145 -4.88 15.48 9.29
CA GLU A 145 -5.40 14.46 8.40
C GLU A 145 -6.03 15.03 7.12
N ILE A 146 -6.74 16.17 7.22
CA ILE A 146 -7.25 16.88 6.04
C ILE A 146 -6.10 17.57 5.32
N TYR A 147 -5.23 18.25 6.06
CA TYR A 147 -4.12 19.00 5.49
C TYR A 147 -3.19 18.10 4.65
N ALA A 148 -2.78 16.95 5.18
CA ALA A 148 -1.97 15.97 4.44
C ALA A 148 -2.70 15.48 3.18
N GLN A 149 -4.01 15.25 3.30
CA GLN A 149 -4.82 14.78 2.19
C GLN A 149 -5.15 15.84 1.14
N THR A 150 -5.09 17.13 1.44
CA THR A 150 -5.33 18.21 0.46
C THR A 150 -4.03 18.77 -0.12
N ARG A 151 -2.92 18.70 0.62
CA ARG A 151 -1.62 19.25 0.22
C ARG A 151 -0.66 18.15 -0.21
N ASN A 152 -0.62 17.89 -1.52
CA ASN A 152 0.36 16.99 -2.15
C ASN A 152 0.38 15.56 -1.58
N LEU A 153 -0.78 15.00 -1.19
CA LEU A 153 -0.87 13.65 -0.61
C LEU A 153 -0.10 12.58 -1.40
N MET A 154 -0.25 12.54 -2.72
CA MET A 154 0.46 11.56 -3.55
C MET A 154 1.99 11.70 -3.39
N CYS A 155 2.50 12.92 -3.33
CA CYS A 155 3.93 13.13 -3.10
C CYS A 155 4.30 12.76 -1.67
N ARG A 156 3.52 13.15 -0.64
CA ARG A 156 3.80 12.80 0.76
C ARG A 156 3.83 11.28 1.00
N MET A 157 2.96 10.52 0.33
CA MET A 157 2.96 9.06 0.47
C MET A 157 4.13 8.38 -0.25
N LEU A 158 4.69 9.00 -1.29
CA LEU A 158 5.79 8.45 -2.10
C LEU A 158 7.16 9.03 -1.72
N CYS A 159 7.15 10.12 -0.98
CA CYS A 159 8.29 10.72 -0.32
C CYS A 159 8.83 9.75 0.72
N GLY A 160 10.13 9.48 0.65
CA GLY A 160 10.84 8.64 1.62
C GLY A 160 11.19 9.36 2.92
N ASP A 161 10.92 10.67 3.01
CA ASP A 161 11.18 11.50 4.18
C ASP A 161 9.98 11.49 5.15
N GLU A 162 10.23 11.03 6.37
CA GLU A 162 9.25 10.92 7.46
C GLU A 162 8.80 12.30 7.98
N GLU A 163 9.65 13.31 7.93
CA GLU A 163 9.27 14.67 8.38
C GLU A 163 8.20 15.29 7.47
N MET A 164 8.05 14.79 6.23
CA MET A 164 7.05 15.26 5.27
C MET A 164 5.67 14.65 5.48
N SER A 165 5.54 13.66 6.36
CA SER A 165 4.30 12.97 6.71
C SER A 165 3.95 13.08 8.20
N ASP A 166 4.92 13.38 9.06
CA ASP A 166 4.71 13.58 10.50
C ASP A 166 4.15 14.98 10.83
N PRO A 167 2.91 15.10 11.34
CA PRO A 167 2.34 16.40 11.68
C PRO A 167 3.00 17.11 12.88
N LEU A 168 3.86 16.43 13.62
CA LEU A 168 4.68 17.04 14.67
C LEU A 168 5.94 17.71 14.09
N ALA A 169 6.33 17.39 12.86
CA ALA A 169 7.48 17.97 12.20
C ALA A 169 7.15 19.34 11.58
N ALA A 170 8.08 20.29 11.68
CA ALA A 170 7.93 21.60 11.02
C ALA A 170 7.83 21.47 9.49
N ALA A 171 8.59 20.55 8.91
CA ALA A 171 8.62 20.31 7.46
C ALA A 171 7.27 19.83 6.89
N PHE A 172 6.43 19.19 7.70
CA PHE A 172 5.09 18.79 7.28
C PHE A 172 4.23 19.99 6.92
N TRP A 173 4.30 21.05 7.73
CA TRP A 173 3.52 22.27 7.54
C TRP A 173 4.19 23.24 6.57
N GLU A 174 5.49 23.46 6.74
CA GLU A 174 6.29 24.44 6.02
C GLU A 174 7.61 23.81 5.56
N PRO A 175 7.59 23.03 4.47
CA PRO A 175 8.81 22.39 3.97
C PRO A 175 9.81 23.44 3.49
N ARG A 176 11.04 23.35 3.99
CA ARG A 176 12.16 24.25 3.62
C ARG A 176 12.45 24.25 2.12
N ASP A 177 12.29 23.09 1.48
CA ASP A 177 12.39 22.91 0.04
C ASP A 177 11.16 22.12 -0.47
N PRO A 178 10.10 22.80 -0.93
CA PRO A 178 8.93 22.13 -1.50
C PRO A 178 9.24 21.29 -2.74
N ALA A 179 10.31 21.59 -3.48
CA ALA A 179 10.69 20.82 -4.66
C ALA A 179 11.30 19.47 -4.27
N ALA A 180 11.97 19.38 -3.12
CA ALA A 180 12.50 18.11 -2.61
C ALA A 180 11.41 17.04 -2.46
N LEU A 181 10.22 17.43 -1.99
CA LEU A 181 9.07 16.52 -1.85
C LEU A 181 8.70 15.88 -3.19
N VAL A 182 8.62 16.68 -4.26
CA VAL A 182 8.28 16.19 -5.60
C VAL A 182 9.42 15.37 -6.18
N HIS A 183 10.67 15.82 -6.02
CA HIS A 183 11.84 15.09 -6.54
C HIS A 183 11.98 13.70 -5.91
N GLN A 184 11.79 13.58 -4.60
CA GLN A 184 11.82 12.30 -3.92
C GLN A 184 10.65 11.40 -4.34
N ALA A 185 9.44 11.94 -4.44
CA ALA A 185 8.29 11.17 -4.93
C ALA A 185 8.50 10.66 -6.37
N LEU A 186 9.09 11.47 -7.25
CA LEU A 186 9.44 11.06 -8.61
C LEU A 186 10.56 10.00 -8.63
N ALA A 187 11.54 10.10 -7.72
CA ALA A 187 12.57 9.07 -7.59
C ALA A 187 11.96 7.72 -7.19
N THR A 188 11.02 7.73 -6.24
CA THR A 188 10.24 6.54 -5.87
C THR A 188 9.44 6.00 -7.05
N LEU A 189 8.69 6.84 -7.78
CA LEU A 189 7.89 6.41 -8.93
C LEU A 189 8.72 5.82 -10.06
N ARG A 190 9.97 6.27 -10.25
CA ARG A 190 10.88 5.69 -11.23
C ARG A 190 11.39 4.30 -10.83
N ALA A 191 11.28 3.95 -9.55
CA ALA A 191 11.76 2.67 -8.99
C ALA A 191 10.64 1.65 -8.77
N ILE A 192 9.38 2.00 -8.96
CA ILE A 192 8.22 1.13 -8.72
C ILE A 192 7.28 1.12 -9.92
N GLU A 193 6.45 0.08 -10.01
CA GLU A 193 5.37 0.05 -10.98
C GLU A 193 4.17 0.87 -10.48
N PHE A 194 3.45 1.52 -11.39
CA PHE A 194 2.26 2.29 -11.03
C PHE A 194 1.25 2.38 -12.17
N GLY A 195 -0.01 2.60 -11.81
CA GLY A 195 -1.10 2.87 -12.75
C GLY A 195 -1.68 4.27 -12.60
N LEU A 196 -2.56 4.62 -13.53
CA LEU A 196 -3.34 5.86 -13.54
C LEU A 196 -4.83 5.53 -13.47
N LEU A 197 -5.58 6.20 -12.58
CA LEU A 197 -7.03 6.00 -12.47
C LEU A 197 -7.76 6.38 -13.76
N GLU A 198 -7.23 7.35 -14.50
CA GLU A 198 -7.79 7.82 -15.78
C GLU A 198 -7.72 6.73 -16.87
N ASP A 199 -6.80 5.78 -16.72
CA ASP A 199 -6.65 4.61 -17.59
C ASP A 199 -6.63 3.31 -16.76
N MET A 200 -7.79 2.99 -16.17
CA MET A 200 -7.94 1.77 -15.38
C MET A 200 -7.75 0.50 -16.19
N GLN A 201 -8.01 0.52 -17.50
CA GLN A 201 -7.84 -0.66 -18.34
C GLN A 201 -6.36 -1.02 -18.44
N SER A 202 -5.50 -0.07 -18.82
CA SER A 202 -4.05 -0.30 -18.86
C SER A 202 -3.49 -0.57 -17.48
N THR A 203 -3.98 0.11 -16.45
CA THR A 203 -3.59 -0.13 -15.05
C THR A 203 -3.87 -1.58 -14.62
N LEU A 204 -5.03 -2.13 -14.96
CA LEU A 204 -5.38 -3.51 -14.65
C LEU A 204 -4.54 -4.50 -15.46
N THR A 205 -4.25 -4.21 -16.73
CA THR A 205 -3.36 -5.06 -17.55
C THR A 205 -1.93 -5.07 -17.01
N LEU A 206 -1.39 -3.90 -16.63
CA LEU A 206 -0.08 -3.78 -15.99
C LEU A 206 -0.07 -4.55 -14.66
N ALA A 207 -1.07 -4.35 -13.82
CA ALA A 207 -1.19 -5.05 -12.55
C ALA A 207 -1.29 -6.57 -12.74
N GLN A 208 -2.06 -7.05 -13.71
CA GLN A 208 -2.13 -8.47 -14.04
C GLN A 208 -0.76 -9.00 -14.45
N HIS A 209 -0.03 -8.32 -15.32
CA HIS A 209 1.31 -8.76 -15.73
C HIS A 209 2.30 -8.73 -14.55
N PHE A 210 2.26 -7.67 -13.75
CA PHE A 210 3.08 -7.51 -12.55
C PHE A 210 2.77 -8.58 -11.50
N CYS A 211 1.50 -8.94 -11.32
CA CYS A 211 1.08 -9.99 -10.40
C CYS A 211 1.37 -11.40 -10.96
N ALA A 212 1.22 -11.58 -12.28
CA ALA A 212 1.31 -12.85 -12.99
C ALA A 212 2.70 -13.17 -13.56
N THR A 213 3.71 -12.32 -13.41
CA THR A 213 5.13 -12.61 -13.72
C THR A 213 5.66 -13.67 -12.74
N ASN A 214 5.05 -14.86 -12.76
CA ASN A 214 5.33 -16.13 -12.08
C ASN A 214 4.56 -17.32 -12.73
N PHE A 215 4.47 -17.36 -14.06
CA PHE A 215 4.25 -18.61 -14.80
C PHE A 215 5.20 -18.63 -16.00
N ASN A 216 6.49 -18.85 -15.73
CA ASN A 216 7.45 -19.48 -16.63
C ASN A 216 8.65 -19.92 -15.81
#